data_AF-A0A1V0RTC1-F1
#
_entry.id   AF-A0A1V0RTC1-F1
#
_cell.length_a   1.000
_cell.length_b   1.000
_cell.length_c   1.000
_cell.angle_alpha   90.00
_cell.angle_beta   90.00
_cell.angle_gamma   90.00
#
_symmetry.space_group_name_H-M   'P 1'
#
loop_
_entity.id
_entity.type
_entity.pdbx_description
1 polymer ?
#
loop_
_entity_poly.entity_id
_entity_poly.type
_entity_poly.pdbx_seq_one_letter_code
_entity_poly.pdbx_strand_id
1 'polypeptide(L)'
;MSDLFDRLWTQVRELEEFDWEAVSHLGCSRETAVRYLRHWRDAGKIRVSRVTRNGKRWYAPTGRPLPGPQPVSGEATPEGNMWRAMRTLRHSFSPVDIAAHANAGGVEVTVEKARAYCRQLLASEHLRVVEMAIPGRREALYRLVEDTGPRAPKPVRLAGILDPNTGGFSPAKGGAA
;
A
#
# COMPACT_ATOMS: atom_id res chain seq x y z
N MET A 1 -29.11 -26.79 12.82
CA MET A 1 -28.84 -25.48 12.15
C MET A 1 -29.88 -25.31 11.06
N SER A 2 -30.45 -24.11 10.89
CA SER A 2 -31.61 -23.87 10.00
C SER A 2 -31.21 -23.89 8.52
N ASP A 3 -32.04 -24.40 7.61
CA ASP A 3 -31.82 -24.38 6.16
C ASP A 3 -31.53 -22.98 5.59
N LEU A 4 -32.04 -21.93 6.26
CA LEU A 4 -31.79 -20.54 5.91
C LEU A 4 -30.30 -20.17 6.08
N PHE A 5 -29.63 -20.74 7.08
CA PHE A 5 -28.21 -20.48 7.35
C PHE A 5 -27.32 -20.99 6.22
N ASP A 6 -27.56 -22.20 5.72
CA ASP A 6 -26.76 -22.80 4.65
C ASP A 6 -27.08 -22.19 3.27
N ARG A 7 -28.34 -21.81 3.03
CA ARG A 7 -28.72 -21.05 1.83
C ARG A 7 -28.05 -19.68 1.79
N LEU A 8 -28.12 -18.91 2.88
CA LEU A 8 -27.46 -17.60 2.97
C LEU A 8 -25.94 -17.74 2.82
N TRP A 9 -25.32 -18.75 3.44
CA TRP A 9 -23.90 -19.03 3.25
C TRP A 9 -23.54 -19.33 1.78
N THR A 10 -24.45 -19.95 1.03
CA THR A 10 -24.26 -20.26 -0.40
C THR A 10 -24.36 -19.02 -1.28
N GLN A 11 -25.19 -18.05 -0.93
CA GLN A 11 -25.26 -16.77 -1.65
C GLN A 11 -24.10 -15.84 -1.29
N VAL A 12 -23.77 -15.78 0.00
CA VAL A 12 -22.74 -14.88 0.54
C VAL A 12 -21.33 -15.31 0.14
N ARG A 13 -21.06 -16.60 -0.06
CA ARG A 13 -19.75 -17.07 -0.53
C ARG A 13 -19.39 -16.63 -1.95
N GLU A 14 -20.40 -16.32 -2.78
CA GLU A 14 -20.23 -15.81 -4.15
C GLU A 14 -19.84 -14.33 -4.17
N LEU A 15 -20.06 -13.61 -3.06
CA LEU A 15 -19.71 -12.18 -2.94
C LEU A 15 -18.23 -12.03 -2.54
N GLU A 16 -17.52 -11.09 -3.20
CA GLU A 16 -16.13 -10.78 -2.89
C GLU A 16 -15.96 -10.13 -1.51
N GLU A 17 -16.85 -9.18 -1.18
CA GLU A 17 -16.95 -8.53 0.11
C GLU A 17 -18.43 -8.24 0.43
N PHE A 18 -18.82 -8.38 1.69
CA PHE A 18 -20.20 -8.12 2.13
C PHE A 18 -20.22 -7.60 3.57
N ASP A 19 -21.31 -6.92 3.94
CA ASP A 19 -21.56 -6.44 5.30
C ASP A 19 -22.82 -7.10 5.88
N TRP A 20 -23.22 -6.68 7.09
CA TRP A 20 -24.43 -7.17 7.73
C TRP A 20 -25.72 -6.70 7.03
N GLU A 21 -25.66 -5.61 6.27
CA GLU A 21 -26.79 -5.01 5.56
C GLU A 21 -27.10 -5.83 4.30
N ALA A 22 -26.07 -6.22 3.55
CA ALA A 22 -26.17 -7.16 2.43
C ALA A 22 -26.80 -8.49 2.88
N VAL A 23 -26.41 -9.03 4.03
CA VAL A 23 -27.02 -10.26 4.58
C VAL A 23 -28.47 -10.03 4.98
N SER A 24 -28.82 -8.84 5.50
CA SER A 24 -30.20 -8.49 5.84
C SER A 24 -31.08 -8.37 4.60
N HIS A 25 -30.56 -7.77 3.51
CA HIS A 25 -31.26 -7.63 2.23
C HIS A 25 -31.53 -8.96 1.52
N LEU A 26 -30.78 -10.02 1.84
CA LEU A 26 -31.03 -11.38 1.36
C LEU A 26 -32.25 -12.06 2.03
N GLY A 27 -33.03 -11.30 2.82
CA GLY A 27 -34.31 -11.75 3.36
C GLY A 27 -34.25 -12.18 4.83
N CYS A 28 -33.37 -11.59 5.64
CA CYS A 28 -33.34 -11.85 7.08
C CYS A 28 -33.31 -10.58 7.93
N SER A 29 -33.83 -10.69 9.16
CA SER A 29 -33.77 -9.60 10.15
C SER A 29 -32.33 -9.32 10.56
N ARG A 30 -32.04 -8.05 10.87
CA ARG A 30 -30.72 -7.56 11.32
C ARG A 30 -30.12 -8.40 12.44
N GLU A 31 -30.93 -8.82 13.41
CA GLU A 31 -30.46 -9.62 14.55
C GLU A 31 -29.98 -11.01 14.12
N THR A 32 -30.71 -11.63 13.18
CA THR A 32 -30.36 -12.92 12.59
C THR A 32 -29.10 -12.81 11.74
N ALA A 33 -28.96 -11.75 10.95
CA ALA A 33 -27.76 -11.46 10.17
C ALA A 33 -26.52 -11.32 11.07
N VAL A 34 -26.62 -10.55 12.16
CA VAL A 34 -25.53 -10.36 13.12
C VAL A 34 -25.17 -11.69 13.83
N ARG A 35 -26.18 -12.51 14.17
CA ARG A 35 -25.97 -13.82 14.78
C ARG A 35 -25.26 -14.78 13.83
N TYR A 36 -25.66 -14.82 12.56
CA TYR A 36 -25.03 -15.66 11.54
C TYR A 36 -23.61 -15.21 11.22
N LEU A 37 -23.36 -13.90 11.14
CA LEU A 37 -22.01 -13.37 11.00
C LEU A 37 -21.10 -13.79 12.17
N ARG A 38 -21.58 -13.74 13.42
CA ARG A 38 -20.81 -14.24 14.57
C ARG A 38 -20.50 -15.73 14.41
N HIS A 39 -21.48 -16.53 14.05
CA HIS A 39 -21.31 -17.97 13.89
C HIS A 39 -20.36 -18.32 12.74
N TRP A 40 -20.45 -17.64 11.60
CA TRP A 40 -19.52 -17.80 10.48
C TRP A 40 -18.11 -17.34 10.83
N ARG A 41 -17.96 -16.29 11.65
CA ARG A 41 -16.66 -15.83 12.14
C ARG A 41 -16.04 -16.85 13.09
N ASP A 42 -16.81 -17.34 14.05
CA ASP A 42 -16.34 -18.30 15.06
C ASP A 42 -16.03 -19.67 14.41
N ALA A 43 -16.75 -20.02 13.34
CA ALA A 43 -16.47 -21.19 12.50
C ALA A 43 -15.33 -20.97 11.48
N GLY A 44 -14.69 -19.80 11.45
CA GLY A 44 -13.60 -19.48 10.52
C GLY A 44 -14.00 -19.35 9.05
N LYS A 45 -15.30 -19.38 8.74
CA LYS A 45 -15.85 -19.27 7.38
C LYS A 45 -15.74 -17.87 6.80
N ILE A 46 -15.68 -16.83 7.64
CA ILE A 46 -15.53 -15.43 7.21
C ILE A 46 -14.41 -14.73 7.98
N ARG A 47 -13.76 -13.76 7.34
CA ARG A 47 -12.78 -12.86 7.95
C ARG A 47 -13.19 -11.40 7.75
N VAL A 48 -12.69 -10.50 8.61
CA VAL A 48 -12.90 -9.06 8.42
C VAL A 48 -11.96 -8.59 7.31
N SER A 49 -12.51 -8.08 6.20
CA SER A 49 -11.74 -7.57 5.07
C SER A 49 -11.27 -6.13 5.32
N ARG A 50 -12.21 -5.24 5.70
CA ARG A 50 -11.92 -3.83 5.97
C ARG A 50 -12.86 -3.24 7.01
N VAL A 51 -12.37 -2.23 7.73
CA VAL A 51 -13.15 -1.43 8.66
C VAL A 51 -13.13 0.01 8.16
N THR A 52 -14.31 0.56 7.89
CA THR A 52 -14.44 1.97 7.48
C THR A 52 -14.24 2.90 8.66
N ARG A 53 -13.97 4.19 8.39
CA ARG A 53 -13.80 5.25 9.40
C ARG A 53 -15.01 5.40 10.33
N ASN A 54 -16.19 4.97 9.87
CA ASN A 54 -17.46 5.02 10.60
C ASN A 54 -17.69 3.77 11.46
N GLY A 55 -16.70 2.87 11.58
CA GLY A 55 -16.79 1.63 12.34
C GLY A 55 -17.54 0.48 11.64
N LYS A 56 -18.04 0.69 10.41
CA LYS A 56 -18.72 -0.36 9.62
C LYS A 56 -17.70 -1.39 9.14
N ARG A 57 -17.92 -2.66 9.51
CA ARG A 57 -17.05 -3.81 9.20
C ARG A 57 -17.56 -4.55 7.97
N TRP A 58 -16.63 -4.82 7.06
CA TRP A 58 -16.85 -5.66 5.89
C TRP A 58 -16.21 -7.02 6.12
N TYR A 59 -16.89 -8.07 5.66
CA TYR A 59 -16.51 -9.46 5.80
C TYR A 59 -16.26 -10.05 4.41
N ALA A 60 -15.33 -11.00 4.34
CA ALA A 60 -15.03 -11.77 3.14
C ALA A 60 -15.02 -13.27 3.47
N PRO A 61 -15.51 -14.16 2.59
CA PRO A 61 -15.46 -15.61 2.81
C PRO A 61 -14.02 -16.12 2.82
N THR A 62 -13.67 -16.98 3.78
CA THR A 62 -12.33 -17.55 3.96
C THR A 62 -11.96 -18.57 2.87
N GLY A 63 -12.95 -19.10 2.13
CA GLY A 63 -12.75 -20.08 1.05
C GLY A 63 -12.13 -19.52 -0.24
N ARG A 64 -12.09 -18.19 -0.39
CA ARG A 64 -11.26 -17.55 -1.41
C ARG A 64 -9.96 -17.12 -0.73
N PRO A 65 -8.78 -17.51 -1.22
CA PRO A 65 -7.56 -16.86 -0.81
C PRO A 65 -7.80 -15.38 -1.09
N LEU A 66 -7.87 -14.55 -0.04
CA LEU A 66 -7.62 -13.14 -0.24
C LEU A 66 -6.21 -13.13 -0.83
N PRO A 67 -5.89 -12.33 -1.86
CA PRO A 67 -4.51 -11.90 -1.92
C PRO A 67 -4.22 -11.38 -0.51
N GLY A 68 -3.19 -11.92 0.14
CA GLY A 68 -2.74 -11.37 1.42
C GLY A 68 -2.36 -9.88 1.23
N PRO A 69 -1.49 -9.30 2.06
CA PRO A 69 -0.56 -8.34 1.45
C PRO A 69 -0.06 -9.03 0.18
N GLN A 70 -0.41 -8.51 -1.01
CA GLN A 70 0.11 -9.09 -2.25
C GLN A 70 1.61 -9.19 -1.99
N PRO A 71 2.25 -10.38 -2.09
CA PRO A 71 3.69 -10.40 -2.15
C PRO A 71 4.02 -9.35 -3.19
N VAL A 72 4.96 -8.45 -2.90
CA VAL A 72 5.39 -7.46 -3.88
C VAL A 72 5.89 -8.28 -5.07
N SER A 73 5.00 -8.59 -6.00
CA SER A 73 5.28 -9.29 -7.25
C SER A 73 5.73 -8.23 -8.26
N GLY A 74 6.35 -7.17 -7.77
CA GLY A 74 7.33 -6.44 -8.53
C GLY A 74 8.65 -7.13 -8.22
N GLU A 75 9.41 -7.44 -9.26
CA GLU A 75 10.82 -7.80 -9.17
C GLU A 75 11.49 -6.98 -8.06
N ALA A 76 12.43 -7.59 -7.33
CA ALA A 76 13.22 -6.86 -6.36
C ALA A 76 13.96 -5.73 -7.11
N THR A 77 13.44 -4.51 -7.02
CA THR A 77 14.11 -3.33 -7.57
C THR A 77 14.88 -2.64 -6.45
N PRO A 78 16.00 -1.99 -6.76
CA PRO A 78 16.72 -1.16 -5.80
C PRO A 78 15.79 -0.20 -5.05
N GLU A 79 14.89 0.49 -5.76
CA GLU A 79 13.93 1.46 -5.19
C GLU A 79 12.89 0.78 -4.31
N GLY A 80 12.40 -0.40 -4.72
CA GLY A 80 11.48 -1.21 -3.93
C GLY A 80 12.11 -1.67 -2.62
N ASN A 81 13.37 -2.07 -2.65
CA ASN A 81 14.12 -2.49 -1.45
C ASN A 81 14.37 -1.30 -0.53
N MET A 82 14.81 -0.16 -1.08
CA MET A 82 15.03 1.08 -0.33
C MET A 82 13.73 1.58 0.32
N TRP A 83 12.61 1.59 -0.41
CA TRP A 83 11.31 2.00 0.12
C TRP A 83 10.84 1.11 1.27
N ARG A 84 10.98 -0.20 1.14
CA ARG A 84 10.67 -1.14 2.22
C ARG A 84 11.57 -0.92 3.43
N ALA A 85 12.87 -0.69 3.23
CA ALA A 85 13.81 -0.37 4.30
C ALA A 85 13.41 0.91 5.05
N MET A 86 13.10 2.00 4.33
CA MET A 86 12.61 3.26 4.93
C MET A 86 11.33 3.04 5.75
N ARG A 87 10.40 2.22 5.24
CA ARG A 87 9.16 1.86 5.94
C ARG A 87 9.39 0.99 7.17
N THR A 88 10.44 0.19 7.21
CA THR A 88 10.80 -0.58 8.41
C THR A 88 11.47 0.32 9.46
N LEU A 89 12.34 1.22 9.03
CA LEU A 89 13.12 2.08 9.92
C LEU A 89 12.28 3.15 10.64
N ARG A 90 11.21 3.66 10.01
CA ARG A 90 10.14 4.57 10.52
C ARG A 90 10.54 5.88 11.20
N HIS A 91 11.68 5.97 11.86
CA HIS A 91 12.09 7.08 12.72
C HIS A 91 12.93 8.08 11.95
N SER A 92 14.24 7.87 11.92
CA SER A 92 15.21 8.74 11.27
C SER A 92 16.32 7.86 10.74
N PHE A 93 16.67 8.05 9.48
CA PHE A 93 17.62 7.19 8.79
C PHE A 93 18.53 8.01 7.88
N SER A 94 19.76 7.56 7.74
CA SER A 94 20.71 8.06 6.75
C SER A 94 20.61 7.25 5.44
N PRO A 95 21.09 7.81 4.31
CA PRO A 95 21.29 7.06 3.08
C PRO A 95 22.13 5.79 3.26
N VAL A 96 23.12 5.80 4.15
CA VAL A 96 23.94 4.61 4.49
C VAL A 96 23.09 3.53 5.16
N ASP A 97 22.23 3.89 6.12
CA ASP A 97 21.35 2.93 6.80
C ASP A 97 20.38 2.26 5.80
N ILE A 98 19.84 3.06 4.87
CA ILE A 98 18.96 2.55 3.81
C ILE A 98 19.72 1.56 2.91
N ALA A 99 20.93 1.90 2.48
CA ALA A 99 21.73 1.01 1.63
C ALA A 99 22.02 -0.31 2.35
N ALA A 100 22.42 -0.26 3.63
CA ALA A 100 22.67 -1.46 4.44
C ALA A 100 21.41 -2.35 4.54
N HIS A 101 20.25 -1.77 4.82
CA HIS A 101 18.99 -2.52 4.95
C HIS A 101 18.43 -3.01 3.60
N ALA A 102 18.61 -2.26 2.52
CA ALA A 102 18.07 -2.60 1.20
C ALA A 102 18.82 -3.77 0.53
N ASN A 103 20.11 -3.93 0.82
CA ASN A 103 20.94 -5.02 0.31
C ASN A 103 20.53 -6.41 0.82
N ALA A 104 19.81 -6.49 1.94
CA ALA A 104 19.29 -7.76 2.47
C ALA A 104 18.33 -8.49 1.50
N GLY A 105 17.81 -7.79 0.49
CA GLY A 105 16.91 -8.34 -0.54
C GLY A 105 17.59 -8.94 -1.77
N GLY A 106 18.92 -9.16 -1.75
CA GLY A 106 19.67 -9.79 -2.84
C GLY A 106 19.95 -8.90 -4.06
N VAL A 107 19.57 -7.62 -4.00
CA VAL A 107 19.82 -6.64 -5.06
C VAL A 107 20.73 -5.55 -4.52
N GLU A 108 21.84 -5.31 -5.22
CA GLU A 108 22.86 -4.38 -4.77
C GLU A 108 22.39 -2.91 -4.86
N VAL A 109 22.37 -2.27 -3.69
CA VAL A 109 22.06 -0.85 -3.52
C VAL A 109 23.29 -0.17 -2.94
N THR A 110 23.95 0.65 -3.75
CA THR A 110 25.05 1.50 -3.30
C THR A 110 24.53 2.71 -2.52
N VAL A 111 25.39 3.30 -1.69
CA VAL A 111 25.06 4.51 -0.93
C VAL A 111 24.72 5.68 -1.87
N GLU A 112 25.39 5.79 -3.02
CA GLU A 112 25.09 6.80 -4.03
C GLU A 112 23.68 6.68 -4.59
N LYS A 113 23.22 5.45 -4.86
CA LYS A 113 21.84 5.18 -5.31
C LYS A 113 20.84 5.56 -4.23
N ALA A 114 21.12 5.20 -2.98
CA ALA A 114 20.30 5.60 -1.84
C ALA A 114 20.22 7.12 -1.69
N ARG A 115 21.34 7.83 -1.82
CA ARG A 115 21.39 9.31 -1.80
C ARG A 115 20.60 9.92 -2.95
N ALA A 116 20.70 9.37 -4.17
CA ALA A 116 19.94 9.85 -5.32
C ALA A 116 18.44 9.66 -5.10
N TYR A 117 18.03 8.50 -4.62
CA TYR A 117 16.63 8.19 -4.36
C TYR A 117 16.04 9.03 -3.22
N CYS A 118 16.79 9.23 -2.13
CA CYS A 118 16.37 10.15 -1.05
C CYS A 118 16.15 11.58 -1.56
N ARG A 119 17.01 12.07 -2.47
CA ARG A 119 16.85 13.40 -3.07
C ARG A 119 15.58 13.49 -3.93
N GLN A 120 15.27 12.45 -4.70
CA GLN A 120 14.03 12.40 -5.50
C GLN A 120 12.79 12.35 -4.62
N LEU A 121 12.80 11.53 -3.57
CA LEU A 121 11.69 11.44 -2.63
C LEU A 121 11.53 12.70 -1.77
N LEU A 122 12.62 13.40 -1.49
CA LEU A 122 12.57 14.73 -0.88
C LEU A 122 11.93 15.75 -1.82
N ALA A 123 12.29 15.72 -3.12
CA ALA A 123 11.70 16.59 -4.13
C ALA A 123 10.21 16.30 -4.37
N SER A 124 9.77 15.06 -4.17
CA SER A 124 8.35 14.66 -4.20
C SER A 124 7.66 14.72 -2.82
N GLU A 125 8.29 15.32 -1.81
CA GLU A 125 7.73 15.53 -0.46
C GLU A 125 7.37 14.25 0.34
N HIS A 126 7.83 13.09 -0.10
CA HIS A 126 7.64 11.84 0.64
C HIS A 126 8.56 11.76 1.88
N LEU A 127 9.71 12.44 1.82
CA LEU A 127 10.69 12.53 2.91
C LEU A 127 10.79 13.96 3.45
N ARG A 128 11.18 14.08 4.71
CA ARG A 128 11.59 15.35 5.34
C ARG A 128 12.97 15.22 5.94
N VAL A 129 13.77 16.27 5.79
CA VAL A 129 15.07 16.38 6.46
C VAL A 129 14.83 16.65 7.94
N VAL A 130 15.34 15.76 8.80
CA VAL A 130 15.35 15.91 10.26
C VAL A 130 16.64 16.60 10.68
N GLU A 131 17.77 16.19 10.11
CA GLU A 131 19.07 16.83 10.33
C GLU A 131 19.79 17.07 9.01
N MET A 132 20.35 18.28 8.87
CA MET A 132 21.13 18.64 7.70
C MET A 132 22.49 17.93 7.68
N ALA A 133 22.91 17.53 6.48
CA ALA A 133 24.26 17.02 6.25
C ALA A 133 25.30 18.11 6.57
N ILE A 134 26.43 17.68 7.14
CA ILE A 134 27.65 18.48 7.22
C ILE A 134 28.68 17.79 6.31
N PRO A 135 29.09 18.41 5.20
CA PRO A 135 30.07 17.83 4.29
C PRO A 135 31.32 17.35 5.04
N GLY A 136 31.70 16.09 4.81
CA GLY A 136 32.88 15.47 5.44
C GLY A 136 32.73 15.08 6.92
N ARG A 137 31.59 15.33 7.57
CA ARG A 137 31.40 15.05 9.00
C ARG A 137 30.14 14.25 9.34
N ARG A 138 29.00 14.54 8.69
CA ARG A 138 27.69 13.95 9.01
C ARG A 138 26.82 13.85 7.77
N GLU A 139 26.20 12.69 7.53
CA GLU A 139 25.15 12.56 6.52
C GLU A 139 23.83 13.19 6.99
N ALA A 140 22.97 13.57 6.03
CA ALA A 140 21.63 14.06 6.35
C ALA A 140 20.78 12.92 6.90
N LEU A 141 19.99 13.22 7.93
CA LEU A 141 18.97 12.30 8.43
C LEU A 141 17.62 12.67 7.83
N TYR A 142 16.96 11.67 7.26
CA TYR A 142 15.63 11.79 6.68
C TYR A 142 14.62 11.06 7.54
N ARG A 143 13.37 11.53 7.48
CA ARG A 143 12.20 10.85 8.03
C ARG A 143 11.17 10.69 6.93
N LEU A 144 10.57 9.49 6.88
CA LEU A 144 9.43 9.22 6.01
C LEU A 144 8.19 9.93 6.56
N VAL A 145 7.60 10.82 5.75
CA VAL A 145 6.40 11.59 6.14
C VAL A 145 5.15 11.02 5.50
N GLU A 146 5.26 10.52 4.27
CA GLU A 146 4.13 9.96 3.53
C GLU A 146 4.39 8.50 3.14
N ASP A 147 3.62 7.57 3.71
CA ASP A 147 3.64 6.15 3.33
C ASP A 147 2.47 5.88 2.36
N THR A 148 2.74 6.00 1.06
CA THR A 148 1.77 5.80 -0.03
C THR A 148 1.47 4.32 -0.34
N GLY A 149 2.02 3.40 0.44
CA GLY A 149 1.75 1.96 0.35
C GLY A 149 2.98 1.10 0.03
N PRO A 150 2.79 -0.20 -0.27
CA PRO A 150 3.89 -1.15 -0.42
C PRO A 150 4.71 -0.97 -1.71
N ARG A 151 4.18 -0.27 -2.72
CA ARG A 151 4.88 0.00 -3.98
C ARG A 151 5.66 1.30 -3.83
N ALA A 152 6.95 1.24 -4.18
CA ALA A 152 7.82 2.41 -4.12
C ALA A 152 7.39 3.49 -5.13
N PRO A 153 7.35 4.77 -4.72
CA PRO A 153 7.24 5.88 -5.66
C PRO A 153 8.39 5.83 -6.65
N LYS A 154 8.06 5.93 -7.95
CA LYS A 154 9.05 5.89 -9.04
C LYS A 154 9.21 7.29 -9.62
N PRO A 155 10.43 7.83 -9.70
CA PRO A 155 10.68 9.07 -10.41
C PRO A 155 10.36 8.86 -11.90
N VAL A 156 9.54 9.74 -12.47
CA VAL A 156 9.25 9.79 -13.90
C VAL A 156 9.80 11.09 -14.48
N ARG A 157 10.37 11.04 -15.68
CA ARG A 157 10.80 12.24 -16.41
C ARG A 157 9.73 12.56 -17.45
N LEU A 158 9.11 13.74 -17.37
CA LEU A 158 8.14 14.21 -18.37
C LEU A 158 8.54 15.60 -18.87
N ALA A 159 8.74 15.74 -20.18
CA ALA A 159 8.97 17.02 -20.85
C ALA A 159 7.78 17.33 -21.77
N GLY A 160 7.53 18.62 -22.10
CA GLY A 160 6.25 19.18 -22.61
C GLY A 160 6.31 20.28 -23.69
N ILE A 161 5.54 20.16 -24.79
CA ILE A 161 5.11 21.25 -25.71
C ILE A 161 3.59 21.41 -25.62
N LEU A 162 3.07 22.62 -25.47
CA LEU A 162 1.62 22.88 -25.38
C LEU A 162 1.16 23.70 -26.60
N ASP A 163 0.16 23.22 -27.35
CA ASP A 163 -0.39 23.92 -28.52
C ASP A 163 -1.54 24.86 -28.11
N PRO A 164 -1.43 26.18 -28.36
CA PRO A 164 -2.43 27.17 -27.93
C PRO A 164 -3.67 27.23 -28.83
N ASN A 165 -3.63 26.65 -30.02
CA ASN A 165 -4.74 26.75 -30.97
C ASN A 165 -5.72 25.58 -30.85
N THR A 166 -5.24 24.43 -30.35
CA THR A 166 -6.02 23.20 -30.19
C THR A 166 -6.30 22.85 -28.73
N GLY A 167 -5.60 23.49 -27.79
CA GLY A 167 -5.66 23.16 -26.36
C GLY A 167 -4.97 21.84 -25.99
N GLY A 168 -4.22 21.24 -26.91
CA GLY A 168 -3.55 19.96 -26.72
C GLY A 168 -2.20 20.08 -26.01
N PHE A 169 -2.03 19.40 -24.86
CA PHE A 169 -0.71 19.18 -24.25
C PHE A 169 0.00 18.04 -24.98
N SER A 170 1.11 18.37 -25.62
CA SER A 170 1.96 17.46 -26.37
C SER A 170 3.30 17.29 -25.65
N PRO A 171 3.50 16.28 -24.78
CA PRO A 171 4.78 16.08 -24.07
C PRO A 171 6.01 16.23 -25.01
N ALA A 172 6.89 17.21 -24.75
CA ALA A 172 8.15 17.38 -25.47
C ALA A 172 9.06 16.18 -25.22
N LYS A 173 9.78 15.80 -26.26
CA LYS A 173 10.87 14.83 -26.16
C LYS A 173 12.03 15.42 -25.33
N GLY A 174 11.99 15.23 -23.99
CA GLY A 174 13.11 15.46 -23.03
C GLY A 174 13.33 16.92 -22.59
N GLY A 175 13.77 17.26 -21.37
CA GLY A 175 14.32 16.43 -20.31
C GLY A 175 14.25 17.10 -18.92
N ALA A 176 14.40 16.27 -17.90
CA ALA A 176 14.54 16.65 -16.51
C ALA A 176 15.97 17.17 -16.25
N ALA A 177 16.08 18.35 -15.63
CA ALA A 177 17.27 18.79 -14.90
C ALA A 177 17.18 18.30 -13.45
#